data_AF-X1G7H6-F1
#
_entry.id   AF-X1G7H6-F1
#
_cell.length_a   1.000
_cell.length_b   1.000
_cell.length_c   1.000
_cell.angle_alpha   90.00
_cell.angle_beta   90.00
_cell.angle_gamma   90.00
#
_symmetry.space_group_name_H-M   'P 1'
#
loop_
_entity.id
_entity.type
_entity.pdbx_description
1 polymer ?
#
loop_
_entity_poly.entity_id
_entity_poly.type
_entity_poly.pdbx_seq_one_letter_code
_entity_poly.pdbx_strand_id
1 'polypeptide(L)'
;QTPQVFRAELLKKAYGNLANLDKSKISDDAQLVEALGEKVSIVETDPSNIKITRQSDIAIAEAILRSRPKPRPKGPTGPYIEAQW
;
A
#
# COMPACT_ATOMS: atom_id res chain seq x y z
N GLN A 1 7.82 -0.93 1.44
CA GLN A 1 6.36 -1.18 1.57
C GLN A 1 5.62 -0.15 0.73
N THR A 2 4.44 -0.50 0.21
CA THR A 2 3.50 0.44 -0.42
C THR A 2 2.46 0.89 0.63
N PRO A 3 1.70 1.97 0.44
CA PRO A 3 1.69 2.88 -0.70
C PRO A 3 2.97 3.73 -0.78
N GLN A 4 3.39 4.00 -2.02
CA GLN A 4 4.37 5.05 -2.33
C GLN A 4 3.63 6.17 -3.05
N VAL A 5 3.94 7.43 -2.74
CA VAL A 5 3.21 8.59 -3.27
C VAL A 5 4.19 9.56 -3.91
N PHE A 6 3.93 9.90 -5.16
CA PHE A 6 4.74 10.83 -5.94
C PHE A 6 3.86 11.83 -6.68
N ARG A 7 4.41 13.00 -7.03
CA ARG A 7 3.77 13.86 -8.02
C ARG A 7 3.70 13.13 -9.35
N ALA A 8 2.56 13.18 -10.02
CA ALA A 8 2.35 12.47 -11.28
C ALA A 8 3.37 12.85 -12.36
N GLU A 9 3.71 14.14 -12.47
CA GLU A 9 4.71 14.64 -13.43
C GLU A 9 6.10 14.10 -13.15
N LEU A 10 6.50 14.04 -11.88
CA LEU A 10 7.78 13.49 -11.46
C LEU A 10 7.89 12.01 -11.81
N LEU A 11 6.85 11.24 -11.50
CA LEU A 11 6.82 9.81 -11.78
C LEU A 11 6.89 9.55 -13.30
N LYS A 12 6.13 10.31 -14.10
CA LYS A 12 6.19 10.22 -15.57
C LYS A 12 7.59 10.52 -16.10
N LYS A 13 8.27 11.55 -15.58
CA LYS A 13 9.66 11.87 -15.94
C LYS A 13 10.60 10.72 -15.60
N ALA A 14 10.42 10.09 -14.43
CA ALA A 14 11.24 8.97 -13.98
C ALA A 14 11.09 7.76 -14.91
N TYR A 15 9.85 7.39 -15.25
CA TYR A 15 9.55 6.32 -16.20
C TYR A 15 10.04 6.63 -17.63
N GLY A 16 9.99 7.89 -18.07
CA GLY A 16 10.54 8.32 -19.36
C GLY A 16 12.05 8.12 -19.48
N ASN A 17 12.78 8.11 -18.35
CA ASN A 17 14.23 7.91 -18.33
C ASN A 17 14.64 6.42 -18.24
N LEU A 18 13.71 5.47 -18.21
CA LEU A 18 13.99 4.04 -18.04
C LEU A 18 15.00 3.45 -19.05
N ALA A 19 15.06 3.99 -20.27
CA ALA A 19 15.98 3.53 -21.30
C ALA A 19 17.46 3.81 -20.95
N ASN A 20 17.71 4.82 -20.12
CA ASN A 20 19.05 5.24 -19.69
C ASN A 20 19.47 4.63 -18.36
N LEU A 21 18.62 3.77 -17.77
CA LEU A 21 18.83 3.17 -16.46
C LEU A 21 19.10 1.67 -16.57
N ASP A 22 19.91 1.17 -15.64
CA ASP A 22 20.08 -0.27 -15.45
C ASP A 22 18.82 -0.84 -14.78
N LYS A 23 17.96 -1.47 -15.58
CA LYS A 23 16.68 -2.04 -15.15
C LYS A 23 16.84 -3.11 -14.05
N SER A 24 18.01 -3.74 -13.93
CA SER A 24 18.26 -4.74 -12.89
C SER A 24 18.34 -4.13 -11.48
N LYS A 25 18.59 -2.81 -11.40
CA LYS A 25 18.72 -2.06 -10.14
C LYS A 25 17.44 -1.37 -9.70
N ILE A 26 16.39 -1.38 -10.53
CA ILE A 26 15.11 -0.72 -10.23
C ILE A 26 14.10 -1.79 -9.83
N SER A 27 13.70 -1.77 -8.56
CA SER A 27 12.74 -2.72 -7.98
C SER A 27 11.41 -2.08 -7.57
N ASP A 28 11.37 -0.76 -7.39
CA ASP A 28 10.17 0.00 -7.06
C ASP A 28 10.22 1.44 -7.62
N ASP A 29 9.14 2.19 -7.42
CA ASP A 29 9.00 3.57 -7.91
C ASP A 29 9.94 4.54 -7.19
N ALA A 30 10.24 4.28 -5.91
CA ALA A 30 11.18 5.10 -5.13
C ALA A 30 12.58 5.07 -5.73
N GLN A 31 13.11 3.88 -6.03
CA GLN A 31 14.42 3.74 -6.67
C GLN A 31 14.48 4.39 -8.04
N LEU A 32 13.38 4.36 -8.79
CA LEU A 32 13.28 5.02 -10.09
C LEU A 32 13.38 6.55 -9.95
N VAL A 33 12.74 7.12 -8.93
CA VAL A 33 12.80 8.56 -8.62
C VAL A 33 14.18 8.94 -8.09
N GLU A 34 14.79 8.13 -7.21
CA GLU A 34 16.16 8.34 -6.72
C GLU A 34 17.19 8.33 -7.85
N ALA A 35 16.99 7.48 -8.87
CA ALA A 35 17.86 7.43 -10.06
C ALA A 35 17.85 8.72 -10.89
N LEU A 36 16.84 9.60 -10.71
CA LEU A 36 16.84 10.95 -11.28
C LEU A 36 17.63 11.97 -10.43
N GLY A 37 18.21 11.57 -9.30
CA GLY A 37 18.87 12.45 -8.33
C GLY A 37 17.89 13.15 -7.38
N GLU A 38 16.62 12.75 -7.38
CA GLU A 38 15.57 13.33 -6.53
C GLU A 38 15.59 12.69 -5.15
N LYS A 39 15.25 13.46 -4.11
CA LYS A 39 15.23 12.96 -2.74
C LYS A 39 13.91 12.23 -2.45
N VAL A 40 14.01 11.02 -1.94
CA VAL A 40 12.88 10.26 -1.38
C VAL A 40 12.95 10.30 0.14
N SER A 41 11.79 10.43 0.80
CA SER A 41 11.68 10.38 2.26
C SER A 41 10.94 9.11 2.69
N ILE A 42 11.40 8.49 3.77
CA ILE A 42 10.78 7.30 4.34
C ILE A 42 9.82 7.73 5.44
N VAL A 43 8.61 7.17 5.42
CA VAL A 43 7.60 7.36 6.47
C VAL A 43 7.42 6.03 7.19
N GLU A 44 7.30 6.08 8.51
CA GLU A 44 7.01 4.90 9.32
C GLU A 44 5.64 4.32 8.92
N THR A 45 5.58 2.99 8.82
CA THR A 45 4.40 2.27 8.35
C THR A 45 4.11 1.08 9.27
N ASP A 46 2.84 0.67 9.27
CA ASP A 46 2.40 -0.51 9.99
C ASP A 46 3.07 -1.78 9.40
N PRO A 47 3.80 -2.58 10.22
CA PRO A 47 4.43 -3.81 9.75
C PRO A 47 3.43 -4.88 9.31
N SER A 48 2.15 -4.74 9.67
CA SER A 48 1.06 -5.63 9.23
C SER A 48 0.68 -5.46 7.76
N ASN A 49 1.18 -4.42 7.08
CA ASN A 49 0.98 -4.22 5.65
C ASN A 49 1.94 -5.07 4.81
N ILE A 50 1.84 -6.39 4.98
CA ILE A 50 2.73 -7.37 4.38
C ILE A 50 2.42 -7.58 2.89
N LYS A 51 3.46 -7.85 2.10
CA LYS A 51 3.32 -8.37 0.74
C LYS A 51 3.16 -9.89 0.83
N ILE A 52 2.07 -10.44 0.33
CA ILE A 52 1.88 -11.89 0.21
C ILE A 52 2.71 -12.36 -0.99
N THR A 53 3.74 -13.17 -0.72
CA THR A 53 4.70 -13.68 -1.72
C THR A 53 4.85 -15.20 -1.70
N ARG A 54 4.52 -15.84 -0.58
CA ARG A 54 4.60 -17.28 -0.36
C ARG A 54 3.31 -17.80 0.27
N GLN A 55 3.07 -19.10 0.12
CA GLN A 55 1.91 -19.75 0.72
C GLN A 55 1.86 -19.59 2.25
N SER A 56 3.02 -19.56 2.91
CA SER A 56 3.14 -19.32 4.35
C SER A 56 2.60 -17.95 4.79
N ASP A 57 2.60 -16.95 3.91
CA ASP A 57 2.19 -15.59 4.24
C ASP A 57 0.68 -15.49 4.46
N ILE A 58 -0.10 -16.45 3.92
CA ILE A 58 -1.55 -16.50 4.07
C ILE A 58 -1.96 -16.64 5.53
N ALA A 59 -1.32 -17.55 6.28
CA ALA A 59 -1.63 -17.74 7.70
C ALA A 59 -1.35 -16.45 8.52
N ILE A 60 -0.31 -15.71 8.14
CA ILE A 60 0.05 -14.43 8.78
C ILE A 60 -0.99 -13.37 8.44
N ALA A 61 -1.37 -13.25 7.16
CA ALA A 61 -2.39 -12.31 6.70
C ALA A 61 -3.75 -12.55 7.39
N GLU A 62 -4.16 -13.81 7.55
CA GLU A 62 -5.39 -14.17 8.25
C GLU A 62 -5.35 -13.76 9.73
N ALA A 63 -4.22 -14.00 10.41
CA ALA A 63 -4.04 -13.57 11.80
C ALA A 63 -4.14 -12.05 11.95
N ILE A 64 -3.53 -11.29 11.03
CA ILE A 64 -3.63 -9.82 10.97
C ILE A 64 -5.08 -9.37 10.76
N LEU A 65 -5.83 -10.02 9.86
CA LEU A 65 -7.23 -9.66 9.62
C LEU A 65 -8.11 -9.93 10.84
N ARG A 66 -7.87 -11.04 11.56
CA ARG A 66 -8.63 -11.40 12.78
C ARG A 66 -8.35 -10.48 13.96
N SER A 67 -7.14 -9.93 14.05
CA SER A 67 -6.77 -9.01 15.14
C SER A 67 -7.33 -7.60 14.95
N ARG A 68 -7.72 -7.23 13.73
CA ARG A 68 -8.30 -5.92 13.43
C ARG A 68 -9.69 -5.76 14.04
N PRO A 69 -10.02 -4.59 14.60
CA PRO A 69 -11.35 -4.33 15.12
C PRO A 69 -12.38 -4.42 13.98
N LYS A 70 -13.43 -5.23 14.17
CA LYS A 70 -14.55 -5.26 13.23
C LYS A 70 -15.20 -3.87 13.20
N PRO A 71 -15.40 -3.27 12.02
CA PRO A 71 -16.09 -1.99 11.95
C PRO A 71 -17.47 -2.16 12.60
N ARG A 72 -17.73 -1.40 13.66
CA ARG A 72 -19.07 -1.35 14.25
C ARG A 72 -19.97 -0.64 13.23
N PRO A 73 -21.10 -1.23 12.84
CA PRO A 73 -22.06 -0.51 12.01
C PRO A 73 -22.43 0.81 12.72
N LYS A 74 -22.35 1.93 11.99
CA LYS A 74 -22.86 3.23 12.45
C LYS A 74 -24.36 3.24 12.21
N GLY A 75 -25.13 2.78 13.19
CA GLY A 75 -26.59 2.74 13.11
C GLY A 75 -27.17 1.68 14.03
N PRO A 76 -28.49 1.65 14.22
CA PRO A 76 -29.12 0.55 14.91
C PRO A 76 -28.83 -0.76 14.15
N THR A 77 -28.75 -1.87 14.87
CA THR A 77 -28.59 -3.21 14.29
C THR A 77 -29.72 -4.09 14.79
N GLY A 78 -30.58 -4.53 13.87
CA GLY A 78 -31.70 -5.42 14.17
C GLY A 78 -32.68 -5.55 13.00
N PRO A 79 -33.47 -6.64 12.93
CA PRO A 79 -34.37 -6.92 11.80
C PRO A 79 -35.60 -6.00 11.66
N TYR A 80 -35.78 -5.01 12.55
CA TYR A 80 -36.99 -4.18 12.63
C TYR A 80 -36.72 -2.67 12.63
N ILE A 81 -35.58 -2.21 12.10
CA ILE A 81 -35.24 -0.77 12.09
C ILE A 81 -36.23 0.04 11.23
N GLU A 82 -36.79 -0.58 10.20
CA GLU A 82 -37.79 0.00 9.31
C GLU A 82 -39.18 0.14 9.95
N ALA A 83 -39.37 -0.42 11.16
CA ALA A 83 -40.62 -0.34 11.92
C ALA A 83 -40.66 0.86 12.90
N GLN A 84 -39.70 1.78 12.80
CA GLN A 84 -39.75 3.07 13.51
C GLN A 84 -40.64 4.05 12.74
N TRP A 85 -41.96 3.84 12.82
CA TRP A 85 -42.97 4.80 12.38
C TRP A 85 -43.40 5.67 13.57
#